data_AF-A0A7S3T3Q7-F1
#
_entry.id   AF-A0A7S3T3Q7-F1
#
_cell.length_a   1.000
_cell.length_b   1.000
_cell.length_c   1.000
_cell.angle_alpha   90.00
_cell.angle_beta   90.00
_cell.angle_gamma   90.00
#
_symmetry.space_group_name_H-M   'P 1'
#
loop_
_entity.id
_entity.type
_entity.pdbx_description
1 polymer ?
#
loop_
_entity_poly.entity_id
_entity_poly.type
_entity_poly.pdbx_seq_one_letter_code
_entity_poly.pdbx_strand_id
1 'polypeptide(L)'
;HQQAERAGARQAKERTKLRETHSKMVAVAEGPLRMLMEDGWEDEEALAAAVQAVQEALDSINAESVLLAAAPAALGKRAKERKPFDEVTAGCVVEALKQNIAELAQEVEKMVPAEREAQAELLGLWAIADVARDEA
;
A
#
# COMPACT_ATOMS: atom_id res chain seq x y z
N HIS A 1 9.40 9.38 30.89
CA HIS A 1 10.22 8.38 30.18
C HIS A 1 9.37 7.22 29.64
N GLN A 2 8.84 6.31 30.47
CA GLN A 2 8.16 5.09 30.00
C GLN A 2 6.93 5.32 29.10
N GLN A 3 6.14 6.38 29.34
CA GLN A 3 4.99 6.73 28.48
C GLN A 3 5.43 7.28 27.12
N ALA A 4 6.50 8.08 27.07
CA ALA A 4 7.05 8.65 25.84
C ALA A 4 7.68 7.55 24.96
N GLU A 5 8.42 6.61 25.56
CA GLU A 5 8.98 5.45 24.85
C GLU A 5 7.89 4.56 24.24
N ARG A 6 6.80 4.32 24.98
CA ARG A 6 5.66 3.53 24.48
C ARG A 6 4.93 4.25 23.35
N ALA A 7 4.77 5.57 23.44
CA ALA A 7 4.17 6.38 22.38
C ALA A 7 5.03 6.37 21.11
N GLY A 8 6.33 6.61 21.24
CA GLY A 8 7.28 6.56 20.12
C GLY A 8 7.34 5.18 19.44
N ALA A 9 7.36 4.11 20.23
CA ALA A 9 7.34 2.74 19.69
C ALA A 9 6.03 2.39 18.96
N ARG A 10 4.88 2.90 19.43
CA ARG A 10 3.59 2.73 18.74
C ARG A 10 3.58 3.47 17.41
N GLN A 11 4.00 4.73 17.42
CA GLN A 11 4.06 5.57 16.22
C GLN A 11 5.03 4.99 15.19
N ALA A 12 6.18 4.47 15.62
CA ALA A 12 7.12 3.79 14.73
C ALA A 12 6.50 2.55 14.08
N LYS A 13 5.78 1.71 14.85
CA LYS A 13 5.08 0.54 14.31
C LYS A 13 3.99 0.92 13.32
N GLU A 14 3.22 1.95 13.63
CA GLU A 14 2.16 2.46 12.75
C GLU A 14 2.73 2.96 11.43
N ARG A 15 3.83 3.73 11.47
CA ARG A 15 4.57 4.17 10.27
C ARG A 15 5.04 3.01 9.41
N THR A 16 5.69 2.02 10.02
CA THR A 16 6.18 0.84 9.29
C THR A 16 5.03 0.11 8.63
N LYS A 17 3.92 -0.12 9.35
CA LYS A 17 2.72 -0.74 8.78
C LYS A 17 2.16 0.05 7.61
N LEU A 18 2.04 1.37 7.73
CA LEU A 18 1.50 2.20 6.66
C LEU A 18 2.36 2.13 5.39
N ARG A 19 3.69 2.17 5.54
CA ARG A 19 4.65 2.01 4.43
C ARG A 19 4.57 0.62 3.81
N GLU A 20 4.47 -0.42 4.62
CA GLU A 20 4.30 -1.80 4.14
C GLU A 20 3.00 -1.97 3.36
N THR A 21 1.89 -1.46 3.89
CA THR A 21 0.59 -1.51 3.20
C THR A 21 0.65 -0.74 1.88
N HIS A 22 1.19 0.48 1.88
CA HIS A 22 1.39 1.26 0.66
C HIS A 22 2.22 0.49 -0.38
N SER A 23 3.37 -0.06 0.03
CA SER A 23 4.23 -0.82 -0.87
C SER A 23 3.55 -2.06 -1.43
N LYS A 24 2.73 -2.75 -0.63
CA LYS A 24 1.94 -3.91 -1.08
C LYS A 24 0.90 -3.49 -2.12
N MET A 25 0.17 -2.41 -1.88
CA MET A 25 -0.85 -1.91 -2.83
C MET A 25 -0.22 -1.49 -4.15
N VAL A 26 0.92 -0.79 -4.11
CA VAL A 26 1.69 -0.44 -5.32
C VAL A 26 2.15 -1.70 -6.06
N ALA A 27 2.67 -2.70 -5.36
CA ALA A 27 3.11 -3.95 -5.98
C ALA A 27 1.96 -4.69 -6.68
N VAL A 28 0.76 -4.71 -6.09
CA VAL A 28 -0.43 -5.30 -6.73
C VAL A 28 -0.87 -4.50 -7.95
N ALA A 29 -0.87 -3.17 -7.86
CA ALA A 29 -1.26 -2.29 -8.95
C ALA A 29 -0.30 -2.35 -10.15
N GLU A 30 1.01 -2.39 -9.90
CA GLU A 30 2.04 -2.40 -10.95
C GLU A 30 2.35 -3.80 -11.50
N GLY A 31 2.05 -4.86 -10.75
CA GLY A 31 2.26 -6.24 -11.15
C GLY A 31 0.96 -6.92 -11.62
N PRO A 32 0.25 -7.67 -10.76
CA PRO A 32 -0.97 -8.41 -11.10
C PRO A 32 -2.01 -7.59 -11.88
N LEU A 33 -2.38 -6.40 -11.39
CA LEU A 33 -3.42 -5.60 -12.03
C LEU A 33 -2.98 -5.14 -13.42
N ARG A 34 -1.73 -4.67 -13.55
CA ARG A 34 -1.19 -4.25 -14.84
C ARG A 34 -1.17 -5.40 -15.83
N MET A 35 -0.70 -6.57 -15.40
CA MET A 35 -0.70 -7.79 -16.22
C MET A 35 -2.12 -8.11 -16.73
N LEU A 36 -3.13 -8.05 -15.84
CA LEU A 36 -4.54 -8.27 -16.17
C LEU A 36 -5.12 -7.21 -17.13
N MET A 37 -4.63 -5.98 -17.07
CA MET A 37 -5.08 -4.90 -17.96
C MET A 37 -4.44 -4.95 -19.34
N GLU A 38 -3.23 -5.49 -19.44
CA GLU A 38 -2.42 -5.53 -20.67
C GLU A 38 -2.54 -6.86 -21.44
N ASP A 39 -3.45 -7.76 -21.07
CA ASP A 39 -3.57 -9.10 -21.67
C ASP A 39 -2.27 -9.95 -21.56
N GLY A 40 -1.48 -9.71 -20.50
CA GLY A 40 -0.09 -10.19 -20.36
C GLY A 40 0.12 -11.54 -19.66
N TRP A 41 -0.92 -12.33 -19.41
CA TRP A 41 -0.81 -13.66 -18.80
C TRP A 41 -0.73 -14.76 -19.87
N GLU A 42 0.08 -15.77 -19.62
CA GLU A 42 0.36 -16.85 -20.57
C GLU A 42 -0.59 -18.04 -20.40
N ASP A 43 -1.04 -18.30 -19.18
CA ASP A 43 -1.89 -19.43 -18.82
C ASP A 43 -2.98 -19.07 -17.79
N GLU A 44 -3.88 -20.02 -17.53
CA GLU A 44 -4.99 -19.86 -16.59
C GLU A 44 -4.55 -19.81 -15.12
N GLU A 45 -3.39 -20.38 -14.78
CA GLU A 45 -2.87 -20.37 -13.42
C GLU A 45 -2.35 -18.96 -13.05
N ALA A 46 -1.57 -18.34 -13.94
CA ALA A 46 -1.12 -16.97 -13.82
C ALA A 46 -2.29 -15.97 -13.77
N LEU A 47 -3.33 -16.21 -14.57
CA LEU A 47 -4.58 -15.45 -14.53
C LEU A 47 -5.25 -15.53 -13.16
N ALA A 48 -5.47 -16.75 -12.66
CA ALA A 48 -6.14 -17.00 -11.40
C ALA A 48 -5.38 -16.39 -10.21
N ALA A 49 -4.06 -16.56 -10.18
CA ALA A 49 -3.20 -16.00 -9.14
C ALA A 49 -3.23 -14.46 -9.14
N ALA A 50 -3.20 -13.83 -10.32
CA ALA A 50 -3.26 -12.38 -10.41
C ALA A 50 -4.64 -11.82 -10.03
N VAL A 51 -5.72 -12.48 -10.46
CA VAL A 51 -7.09 -12.11 -10.07
C VAL A 51 -7.24 -12.22 -8.56
N GLN A 52 -6.75 -13.31 -7.95
CA GLN A 52 -6.79 -13.49 -6.50
C GLN A 52 -6.02 -12.37 -5.77
N ALA A 53 -4.81 -12.04 -6.23
CA ALA A 53 -4.02 -10.96 -5.62
C ALA A 53 -4.74 -9.60 -5.66
N VAL A 54 -5.43 -9.29 -6.76
CA VAL A 54 -6.23 -8.07 -6.88
C VAL A 54 -7.46 -8.12 -5.98
N GLN A 55 -8.14 -9.26 -5.87
CA GLN A 55 -9.27 -9.41 -4.95
C GLN A 55 -8.85 -9.22 -3.49
N GLU A 56 -7.75 -9.84 -3.07
CA GLU A 56 -7.22 -9.70 -1.71
C GLU A 56 -6.83 -8.24 -1.41
N ALA A 57 -6.28 -7.52 -2.40
CA ALA A 57 -6.00 -6.10 -2.26
C ALA A 57 -7.28 -5.27 -2.11
N LEU A 58 -8.30 -5.51 -2.95
CA LEU A 58 -9.61 -4.85 -2.84
C LEU A 58 -10.30 -5.13 -1.51
N ASP A 59 -10.19 -6.35 -0.99
CA ASP A 59 -10.78 -6.74 0.29
C ASP A 59 -10.06 -6.03 1.45
N SER A 60 -8.72 -5.94 1.38
CA SER A 60 -7.92 -5.27 2.40
C SER A 60 -8.21 -3.77 2.54
N ILE A 61 -8.71 -3.13 1.46
CA ILE A 61 -9.13 -1.72 1.47
C ILE A 61 -10.64 -1.55 1.73
N ASN A 62 -11.35 -2.65 2.04
CA ASN A 62 -12.80 -2.70 2.22
C ASN A 62 -13.58 -2.13 1.02
N ALA A 63 -13.16 -2.49 -0.20
CA ALA A 63 -13.89 -2.12 -1.41
C ALA A 63 -15.35 -2.62 -1.37
N GLU A 64 -16.22 -1.97 -2.14
CA GLU A 64 -17.63 -2.35 -2.20
C GLU A 64 -17.80 -3.82 -2.55
N SER A 65 -18.69 -4.53 -1.83
CA SER A 65 -18.90 -5.97 -2.01
C SER A 65 -19.33 -6.34 -3.44
N VAL A 66 -20.03 -5.43 -4.11
CA VAL A 66 -20.42 -5.59 -5.53
C VAL A 66 -19.19 -5.55 -6.44
N LEU A 67 -18.25 -4.63 -6.19
CA LEU A 67 -16.99 -4.54 -6.94
C LEU A 67 -16.12 -5.79 -6.70
N LEU A 68 -16.00 -6.23 -5.44
CA LEU A 68 -15.29 -7.46 -5.07
C LEU A 68 -15.84 -8.71 -5.77
N ALA A 69 -17.16 -8.82 -5.86
CA ALA A 69 -17.82 -9.94 -6.52
C ALA A 69 -17.69 -9.89 -8.05
N ALA A 70 -17.69 -8.69 -8.64
CA ALA A 70 -17.60 -8.51 -10.08
C ALA A 70 -16.16 -8.58 -10.62
N ALA A 71 -15.15 -8.23 -9.81
CA ALA A 71 -13.76 -8.12 -10.23
C ALA A 71 -13.21 -9.40 -10.91
N PRO A 72 -13.43 -10.63 -10.40
CA PRO A 72 -12.93 -11.84 -11.06
C PRO A 72 -13.49 -12.06 -12.46
N ALA A 73 -14.79 -11.82 -12.63
CA ALA A 73 -15.46 -12.05 -13.91
C ALA A 73 -15.02 -11.01 -14.96
N ALA A 74 -14.75 -9.77 -14.53
CA ALA A 74 -14.31 -8.70 -15.41
C ALA A 74 -12.82 -8.83 -15.78
N LEU A 75 -11.96 -9.07 -14.78
CA LEU A 75 -10.50 -9.18 -14.96
C LEU A 75 -10.07 -10.53 -15.54
N GLY A 76 -10.87 -11.58 -15.35
CA GLY A 76 -10.65 -12.91 -15.92
C GLY A 76 -10.82 -12.98 -17.44
N LYS A 77 -11.23 -11.88 -18.08
CA LYS A 77 -11.40 -11.79 -19.54
C LYS A 77 -10.34 -10.90 -20.16
N ARG A 78 -9.92 -11.26 -21.37
CA ARG A 78 -9.08 -10.40 -22.21
C ARG A 78 -9.81 -9.12 -22.54
N ALA A 79 -9.08 -8.02 -22.74
CA ALA A 79 -9.63 -6.71 -23.01
C ALA A 79 -10.65 -6.72 -24.17
N LYS A 80 -10.41 -7.52 -25.22
CA LYS A 80 -11.30 -7.65 -26.39
C LYS A 80 -12.61 -8.42 -26.12
N GLU A 81 -12.66 -9.20 -25.06
CA GLU A 81 -13.80 -10.05 -24.70
C GLU A 81 -14.65 -9.45 -23.57
N ARG A 82 -14.19 -8.34 -22.99
CA ARG A 82 -14.91 -7.59 -21.97
C ARG A 82 -16.16 -6.98 -22.57
N LYS A 83 -17.30 -7.17 -21.88
CA LYS A 83 -18.53 -6.45 -22.17
C LYS A 83 -18.47 -5.06 -21.53
N PRO A 84 -19.36 -4.12 -21.89
CA PRO A 84 -19.35 -2.77 -21.31
C PRO A 84 -19.36 -2.75 -19.77
N PHE A 85 -20.06 -3.68 -19.14
CA PHE A 85 -20.03 -3.81 -17.68
C PHE A 85 -18.67 -4.27 -17.15
N ASP A 86 -18.01 -5.20 -17.84
CA ASP A 86 -16.67 -5.69 -17.46
C ASP A 86 -15.63 -4.57 -17.60
N GLU A 87 -15.74 -3.73 -18.64
CA GLU A 87 -14.87 -2.56 -18.85
C GLU A 87 -15.01 -1.54 -17.72
N VAL A 88 -16.26 -1.19 -17.36
CA VAL A 88 -16.54 -0.29 -16.23
C VAL A 88 -16.01 -0.89 -14.93
N THR A 89 -16.28 -2.17 -14.68
CA THR A 89 -15.80 -2.87 -13.49
C THR A 89 -14.27 -2.82 -13.39
N ALA A 90 -13.56 -3.14 -14.48
CA ALA A 90 -12.10 -3.08 -14.52
C ALA A 90 -11.59 -1.65 -14.28
N GLY A 91 -12.26 -0.64 -14.83
CA GLY A 91 -11.99 0.77 -14.57
C GLY A 91 -12.14 1.14 -13.09
N CYS A 92 -13.24 0.75 -12.45
CA CYS A 92 -13.49 0.99 -11.04
C CYS A 92 -12.45 0.30 -10.14
N VAL A 93 -12.00 -0.92 -10.48
CA VAL A 93 -10.91 -1.59 -9.75
C VAL A 93 -9.62 -0.76 -9.81
N VAL A 94 -9.27 -0.28 -11.00
CA VAL A 94 -8.07 0.56 -11.19
C VAL A 94 -8.18 1.86 -10.40
N GLU A 95 -9.33 2.53 -10.44
CA GLU A 95 -9.56 3.77 -9.71
C GLU A 95 -9.52 3.55 -8.19
N ALA A 96 -10.17 2.51 -7.68
CA ALA A 96 -10.18 2.19 -6.25
C ALA A 96 -8.77 1.97 -5.69
N LEU A 97 -7.95 1.18 -6.40
CA LEU A 97 -6.56 0.94 -5.98
C LEU A 97 -5.70 2.20 -6.11
N LYS A 98 -5.85 2.98 -7.19
CA LYS A 98 -5.12 4.25 -7.36
C LYS A 98 -5.45 5.26 -6.27
N GLN A 99 -6.74 5.40 -5.94
CA GLN A 99 -7.19 6.29 -4.88
C GLN A 99 -6.61 5.86 -3.53
N ASN A 100 -6.68 4.57 -3.19
CA ASN A 100 -6.13 4.08 -1.94
C ASN A 100 -4.61 4.25 -1.85
N ILE A 101 -3.87 3.99 -2.93
CA ILE A 101 -2.42 4.25 -2.99
C ILE A 101 -2.13 5.73 -2.74
N ALA A 102 -2.89 6.64 -3.37
CA ALA A 102 -2.71 8.08 -3.19
C ALA A 102 -3.01 8.52 -1.75
N GLU A 103 -4.06 7.99 -1.13
CA GLU A 103 -4.39 8.25 0.28
C GLU A 103 -3.29 7.76 1.22
N LEU A 104 -2.80 6.54 1.03
CA LEU A 104 -1.70 5.98 1.81
C LEU A 104 -0.40 6.77 1.61
N ALA A 105 -0.10 7.21 0.38
CA ALA A 105 1.06 8.04 0.10
C ALA A 105 0.98 9.38 0.85
N GLN A 106 -0.19 10.04 0.86
CA GLN A 106 -0.40 11.27 1.62
C GLN A 106 -0.23 11.05 3.12
N GLU A 107 -0.74 9.95 3.67
CA GLU A 107 -0.54 9.62 5.09
C GLU A 107 0.93 9.34 5.41
N VAL A 108 1.67 8.65 4.54
CA VAL A 108 3.12 8.49 4.68
C VAL A 108 3.83 9.84 4.69
N GLU A 109 3.48 10.75 3.78
CA GLU A 109 4.09 12.08 3.68
C GLU A 109 3.82 12.95 4.91
N LYS A 110 2.60 12.92 5.46
CA LYS A 110 2.23 13.64 6.69
C LYS A 110 3.11 13.25 7.89
N MET A 111 3.65 12.04 7.90
CA MET A 111 4.49 11.54 8.99
C MET A 111 5.98 11.90 8.84
N VAL A 112 6.43 12.37 7.67
CA VAL A 112 7.83 12.71 7.40
C VAL A 112 8.38 13.84 8.30
N PRO A 113 7.66 14.96 8.54
CA PRO A 113 8.16 16.03 9.39
C PRO A 113 8.43 15.57 10.83
N ALA A 114 7.50 14.79 11.42
CA ALA A 114 7.65 14.25 12.77
C ALA A 114 8.81 13.24 12.86
N GLU A 115 9.08 12.46 11.81
CA GLU A 115 10.22 11.56 11.76
C GLU A 115 11.55 12.33 11.72
N ARG A 116 11.63 13.40 10.92
CA ARG A 116 12.82 14.25 10.85
C ARG A 116 13.11 14.93 12.18
N GLU A 117 12.09 15.43 12.87
CA GLU A 117 12.23 16.05 14.18
C GLU A 117 12.73 15.05 15.23
N ALA A 118 12.09 13.88 15.33
CA ALA A 118 12.51 12.82 16.24
C ALA A 118 13.95 12.34 15.96
N GLN A 119 14.36 12.28 14.69
CA GLN A 119 15.73 11.90 14.33
C GLN A 119 16.73 13.01 14.69
N ALA A 120 16.38 14.28 14.51
CA ALA A 120 17.21 15.41 14.90
C ALA A 120 17.40 15.48 16.42
N GLU A 121 16.34 15.25 17.21
CA GLU A 121 16.42 15.15 18.67
C GLU A 121 17.35 14.01 19.12
N LEU A 122 17.24 12.84 18.48
CA LEU A 122 18.05 11.68 18.82
C LEU A 122 19.55 11.93 18.53
N LEU A 123 19.85 12.56 17.39
CA LEU A 123 21.20 12.98 17.03
C LEU A 123 21.75 14.02 18.01
N GLY A 124 20.92 15.00 18.42
CA GLY A 124 21.29 16.00 19.42
C GLY A 124 21.59 15.38 20.78
N LEU A 125 20.77 14.44 21.23
CA LEU A 125 21.00 13.69 22.47
C LEU A 125 22.30 12.87 22.41
N TRP A 126 22.58 12.25 21.27
CA TRP A 126 23.82 11.51 21.07
C TRP A 126 25.05 12.43 21.13
N ALA A 127 24.98 13.59 20.48
CA ALA A 127 26.05 14.59 20.53
C ALA A 127 26.30 15.10 21.97
N ILE A 128 25.25 15.33 22.76
CA ILE A 128 25.38 15.73 24.17
C ILE A 128 26.01 14.60 24.99
N ALA A 129 25.60 13.36 24.77
CA ALA A 129 26.12 12.20 25.50
C ALA A 129 27.61 11.94 25.19
N ASP A 130 28.05 12.18 23.96
CA ASP A 130 29.46 12.04 23.59
C ASP A 130 30.31 13.16 24.21
N VAL A 131 29.87 14.43 24.19
CA VAL A 131 30.58 15.53 24.90
C VAL A 131 30.69 15.25 26.40
N ALA A 132 29.61 14.78 27.04
CA ALA A 132 29.63 14.45 28.46
C ALA A 132 30.52 13.23 28.79
N ARG A 133 30.78 12.34 27.84
CA ARG A 133 31.70 11.22 27.99
C ARG A 133 33.16 11.66 27.85
N ASP A 134 33.43 12.61 26.96
CA ASP A 134 34.78 13.11 26.70
C ASP A 134 35.30 14.05 27.82
N GLU A 135 34.40 14.63 28.63
CA GLU A 135 34.73 15.49 29.78
C GLU A 135 34.94 14.72 31.12
N ALA A 136 34.73 13.39 31.15
CA ALA A 136 34.81 12.54 32.35
C ALA A 136 36.09 11.68 32.40
#